data_AF-A0A7H9BRI1-F1
#
_entry.id   AF-A0A7H9BRI1-F1
#
_cell.length_a   1.000
_cell.length_b   1.000
_cell.length_c   1.000
_cell.angle_alpha   90.00
_cell.angle_beta   90.00
_cell.angle_gamma   90.00
#
_symmetry.space_group_name_H-M   'P 1'
#
loop_
_entity.id
_entity.type
_entity.pdbx_description
1 polymer ?
#
loop_
_entity_poly.entity_id
_entity_poly.type
_entity_poly.pdbx_seq_one_letter_code
_entity_poly.pdbx_strand_id
1 'polypeptide(L)'
;MVKIHCAKPQFAGQYSVRLNRGVSVQQLAEVLNVSESAIREKFRLLDGICSEAVTLLADKPATAGMFRVLKQMKPFRQIDVVQVMINLGNFSTKLASAMLQATLPDQLTEVAAAKALRGTSSEVLQRLERELAAVQADTRLLEENYGPANLQLAIIKTYIAVTLLENAAVVRWLAKSQPEYLLQLQRISEIKDLPAHFS
;
A
#
# COMPACT_ATOMS: atom_id res chain seq x y z
N MET A 1 41.21 1.57 -17.26
CA MET A 1 40.06 2.44 -17.61
C MET A 1 39.28 1.76 -18.73
N VAL A 2 38.21 1.02 -18.43
CA VAL A 2 37.31 0.47 -19.46
C VAL A 2 35.90 0.87 -19.08
N LYS A 3 35.46 2.00 -19.63
CA LYS A 3 34.07 2.46 -19.58
C LYS A 3 33.26 1.53 -20.47
N ILE A 4 32.39 0.71 -19.89
CA ILE A 4 31.30 0.10 -20.64
C ILE A 4 30.08 0.98 -20.41
N HIS A 5 29.82 1.79 -21.44
CA HIS A 5 28.65 2.64 -21.55
C HIS A 5 27.41 1.74 -21.67
N CYS A 6 26.50 1.86 -20.71
CA CYS A 6 25.15 1.35 -20.85
C CYS A 6 24.42 2.27 -21.85
N ALA A 7 24.37 1.88 -23.12
CA ALA A 7 23.59 2.59 -24.13
C ALA A 7 22.09 2.29 -23.95
N LYS A 8 21.26 3.33 -24.11
CA LYS A 8 19.80 3.34 -23.99
C LYS A 8 19.12 2.20 -24.79
N PRO A 9 17.99 1.64 -24.30
CA PRO A 9 17.26 0.61 -25.03
C PRO A 9 16.39 1.27 -26.10
N GLN A 10 16.64 0.95 -27.36
CA GLN A 10 15.64 1.07 -28.42
C GLN A 10 14.85 -0.24 -28.47
N PHE A 11 13.54 -0.10 -28.53
CA PHE A 11 12.54 -1.15 -28.36
C PHE A 11 12.63 -2.27 -29.39
N ALA A 12 12.18 -3.45 -28.94
CA ALA A 12 11.55 -4.51 -29.71
C ALA A 12 12.39 -5.22 -30.80
N GLY A 13 12.62 -6.50 -30.55
CA GLY A 13 12.96 -7.49 -31.58
C GLY A 13 14.30 -8.17 -31.33
N GLN A 14 14.23 -9.49 -31.17
CA GLN A 14 15.36 -10.42 -31.33
C GLN A 14 16.46 -10.36 -30.25
N TYR A 15 16.18 -10.93 -29.08
CA TYR A 15 17.25 -11.52 -28.27
C TYR A 15 17.43 -12.98 -28.69
N SER A 16 17.92 -13.19 -29.90
CA SER A 16 18.69 -14.38 -30.18
C SER A 16 19.92 -14.30 -29.26
N VAL A 17 20.06 -15.25 -28.34
CA VAL A 17 21.31 -15.47 -27.62
C VAL A 17 22.37 -15.71 -28.69
N ARG A 18 23.13 -14.66 -29.05
CA ARG A 18 24.25 -14.76 -29.98
C ARG A 18 25.22 -15.74 -29.33
N LEU A 19 25.42 -16.87 -30.02
CA LEU A 19 26.53 -17.80 -29.85
C LEU A 19 27.84 -17.07 -30.14
N ASN A 20 28.19 -16.08 -29.32
CA ASN A 20 29.50 -15.49 -29.35
C ASN A 20 30.42 -16.47 -28.62
N ARG A 21 31.13 -17.25 -29.44
CA ARG A 21 32.17 -18.27 -29.16
C ARG A 21 31.72 -19.72 -29.34
N GLY A 22 31.46 -20.09 -30.60
CA GLY A 22 32.10 -21.25 -31.22
C GLY A 22 31.61 -22.67 -30.92
N VAL A 23 30.60 -22.87 -30.09
CA VAL A 23 30.12 -24.23 -29.76
C VAL A 23 28.66 -24.40 -30.15
N SER A 24 28.36 -25.38 -31.01
CA SER A 24 26.98 -25.70 -31.39
C SER A 24 26.25 -26.41 -30.24
N VAL A 25 24.92 -26.33 -30.20
CA VAL A 25 24.09 -27.06 -29.21
C VAL A 25 24.37 -28.57 -29.26
N GLN A 26 24.68 -29.09 -30.44
CA GLN A 26 25.06 -30.48 -30.69
C GLN A 26 26.39 -30.84 -30.03
N GLN A 27 27.41 -30.01 -30.20
CA GLN A 27 28.72 -30.21 -29.56
C GLN A 27 28.62 -30.13 -28.03
N LEU A 28 27.80 -29.23 -27.50
CA LEU A 28 27.53 -29.14 -26.06
C LEU A 28 26.77 -30.37 -25.53
N ALA A 29 25.82 -30.90 -26.30
CA ALA A 29 25.05 -32.10 -25.96
C ALA A 29 25.95 -33.33 -25.84
N GLU A 30 26.85 -33.48 -26.82
CA GLU A 30 27.81 -34.58 -26.88
C GLU A 30 28.81 -34.53 -25.72
N VAL A 31 29.42 -33.37 -25.47
CA VAL A 31 30.42 -33.21 -24.40
C VAL A 31 29.81 -33.38 -23.00
N LEU A 32 28.59 -32.86 -22.79
CA LEU A 32 27.93 -32.95 -21.49
C LEU A 32 27.16 -34.27 -21.30
N ASN A 33 27.05 -35.10 -22.33
CA ASN A 33 26.21 -36.30 -22.37
C ASN A 33 24.74 -36.01 -21.97
N VAL A 34 24.19 -34.91 -22.51
CA VAL A 34 22.83 -34.44 -22.23
C VAL A 34 22.09 -34.22 -23.55
N SER A 35 20.77 -34.43 -23.58
CA SER A 35 19.98 -34.19 -24.80
C SER A 35 20.03 -32.73 -25.26
N GLU A 36 20.04 -32.51 -26.58
CA GLU A 36 19.93 -31.17 -27.17
C GLU A 36 18.68 -30.41 -26.69
N SER A 37 17.60 -31.13 -26.37
CA SER A 37 16.36 -30.56 -25.84
C SER A 37 16.57 -29.94 -24.46
N ALA A 38 17.27 -30.62 -23.55
CA ALA A 38 17.55 -30.13 -22.21
C ALA A 38 18.51 -28.92 -22.23
N ILE A 39 19.46 -28.90 -23.16
CA ILE A 39 20.33 -27.73 -23.37
C ILE A 39 19.52 -26.53 -23.85
N ARG A 40 18.65 -26.72 -24.85
CA ARG A 40 17.74 -25.65 -25.31
C ARG A 40 16.84 -25.13 -24.21
N GLU A 41 16.33 -26.00 -23.34
CA GLU A 41 15.49 -25.59 -22.21
C GLU A 41 16.26 -24.72 -21.22
N LYS A 42 17.50 -25.07 -20.90
CA LYS A 42 18.37 -24.24 -20.06
C LYS A 42 18.69 -22.89 -20.69
N PHE A 43 18.91 -22.83 -22.01
CA PHE A 43 19.09 -21.54 -22.69
C PHE A 43 17.83 -20.67 -22.66
N ARG A 44 16.65 -21.27 -22.88
CA ARG A 44 15.36 -20.56 -22.76
C ARG A 44 15.13 -19.99 -21.35
N LEU A 45 15.68 -20.65 -20.32
CA LEU A 45 15.60 -20.13 -18.96
C LEU A 45 16.32 -18.79 -18.80
N LEU A 46 17.38 -18.54 -19.57
CA LEU A 46 18.16 -17.30 -19.55
C LEU A 46 17.58 -16.18 -20.41
N ASP A 47 16.60 -16.48 -21.27
CA ASP A 47 15.94 -15.46 -22.10
C ASP A 47 15.24 -14.39 -21.26
N GLY A 48 15.60 -13.13 -21.43
CA GLY A 48 15.15 -12.01 -20.59
C GLY A 48 15.95 -11.78 -19.31
N ILE A 49 17.06 -12.49 -19.10
CA ILE A 49 18.05 -12.20 -18.06
C ILE A 49 19.21 -11.43 -18.67
N CYS A 50 19.68 -10.36 -18.01
CA CYS A 50 20.82 -9.60 -18.50
C CYS A 50 22.11 -10.43 -18.38
N SER A 51 23.01 -10.26 -19.35
CA SER A 51 24.25 -11.05 -19.45
C SER A 51 25.15 -10.92 -18.21
N GLU A 52 25.14 -9.77 -17.56
CA GLU A 52 25.91 -9.52 -16.34
C GLU A 52 25.35 -10.33 -15.16
N ALA A 53 24.03 -10.36 -14.98
CA ALA A 53 23.39 -11.21 -13.97
C ALA A 53 23.63 -12.71 -14.26
N VAL A 54 23.62 -13.14 -15.53
CA VAL A 54 23.99 -14.53 -15.89
C VAL A 54 25.42 -14.86 -15.47
N THR A 55 26.35 -13.93 -15.70
CA THR A 55 27.77 -14.11 -15.36
C THR A 55 27.96 -14.22 -13.84
N LEU A 56 27.27 -13.36 -13.07
CA LEU A 56 27.32 -13.41 -11.60
C LEU A 56 26.75 -14.72 -11.02
N LEU A 57 25.83 -15.38 -11.74
CA LEU A 57 25.17 -16.61 -11.32
C LEU A 57 25.82 -17.91 -11.84
N ALA A 58 26.84 -17.84 -12.71
CA ALA A 58 27.37 -18.99 -13.45
C ALA A 58 27.78 -20.19 -12.57
N ASP A 59 28.27 -19.93 -11.35
CA ASP A 59 28.70 -20.94 -10.37
C ASP A 59 27.87 -20.95 -9.09
N LYS A 60 26.64 -20.43 -9.14
CA LYS A 60 25.75 -20.29 -7.98
C LYS A 60 24.58 -21.28 -8.05
N PRO A 61 23.99 -21.68 -6.91
CA PRO A 61 22.83 -22.58 -6.89
C PRO A 61 21.55 -21.86 -7.33
N ALA A 62 21.50 -21.44 -8.60
CA ALA A 62 20.38 -20.74 -9.20
C ALA A 62 19.29 -21.72 -9.66
N THR A 63 18.06 -21.47 -9.22
CA THR A 63 16.90 -22.31 -9.55
C THR A 63 16.06 -21.72 -10.67
N ALA A 64 15.32 -22.55 -11.41
CA ALA A 64 14.44 -22.07 -12.47
C ALA A 64 13.38 -21.06 -11.96
N GLY A 65 12.88 -21.25 -10.74
CA GLY A 65 11.96 -20.32 -10.09
C GLY A 65 12.58 -18.93 -9.88
N MET A 66 13.86 -18.86 -9.54
CA MET A 66 14.57 -17.60 -9.36
C MET A 66 14.65 -16.81 -10.67
N PHE A 67 15.03 -17.47 -11.76
CA PHE A 67 15.08 -16.81 -13.08
C PHE A 67 13.71 -16.29 -13.51
N ARG A 68 12.62 -17.03 -13.25
CA ARG A 68 11.25 -16.54 -13.52
C ARG A 68 10.92 -15.25 -12.74
N VAL A 69 11.46 -15.09 -11.55
CA VAL A 69 11.28 -13.87 -10.74
C VAL A 69 12.14 -12.73 -11.29
N LEU A 70 13.42 -12.98 -11.57
CA LEU A 70 14.34 -11.97 -12.11
C LEU A 70 13.86 -11.42 -13.47
N LYS A 71 13.23 -12.24 -14.33
CA LYS A 71 12.65 -11.80 -15.61
C LYS A 71 11.54 -10.75 -15.47
N GLN A 72 10.98 -10.57 -14.29
CA GLN A 72 9.98 -9.52 -14.03
C GLN A 72 10.61 -8.16 -13.73
N MET A 73 11.95 -8.10 -13.60
CA MET A 73 12.73 -6.90 -13.33
C MET A 73 13.50 -6.46 -14.57
N LYS A 74 13.81 -5.17 -14.67
CA LYS A 74 14.70 -4.62 -15.70
C LYS A 74 16.18 -4.98 -15.44
N PRO A 75 17.05 -4.90 -16.46
CA PRO A 75 18.44 -5.38 -16.39
C PRO A 75 19.25 -4.89 -15.17
N PHE A 76 19.24 -3.59 -14.86
CA PHE A 76 19.97 -3.05 -13.70
C PHE A 76 19.48 -3.66 -12.39
N ARG A 77 18.16 -3.78 -12.23
CA ARG A 77 17.57 -4.33 -11.02
C ARG A 77 17.87 -5.83 -10.86
N GLN A 78 17.95 -6.58 -11.97
CA GLN A 78 18.38 -7.97 -11.93
C GLN A 78 19.80 -8.11 -11.34
N ILE A 79 20.74 -7.24 -11.76
CA ILE A 79 22.12 -7.23 -11.26
C ILE A 79 22.14 -6.94 -9.77
N ASP A 80 21.44 -5.88 -9.33
CA ASP A 80 21.38 -5.50 -7.92
C ASP A 80 20.85 -6.64 -7.04
N VAL A 81 19.74 -7.26 -7.46
CA VAL A 81 19.13 -8.37 -6.71
C VAL A 81 20.07 -9.57 -6.65
N VAL A 82 20.72 -9.92 -7.77
CA VAL A 82 21.70 -11.00 -7.79
C VAL A 82 22.89 -10.70 -6.86
N GLN A 83 23.39 -9.47 -6.85
CA GLN A 83 24.48 -9.08 -5.96
C GLN A 83 24.08 -9.19 -4.49
N VAL A 84 22.86 -8.77 -4.13
CA VAL A 84 22.31 -8.94 -2.78
C VAL A 84 22.22 -10.42 -2.41
N MET A 85 21.73 -11.28 -3.32
CA MET A 85 21.62 -12.72 -3.09
C MET A 85 22.99 -13.38 -2.88
N ILE A 86 24.01 -12.96 -3.63
CA ILE A 86 25.40 -13.39 -3.46
C ILE A 86 25.93 -12.96 -2.10
N ASN A 87 25.74 -11.69 -1.72
CA ASN A 87 26.23 -11.15 -0.46
C ASN A 87 25.59 -11.85 0.75
N LEU A 88 24.32 -12.24 0.63
CA LEU A 88 23.59 -12.97 1.67
C LEU A 88 23.82 -14.48 1.63
N GLY A 89 24.46 -15.01 0.57
CA GLY A 89 24.58 -16.45 0.34
C GLY A 89 23.23 -17.17 0.19
N ASN A 90 22.15 -16.45 -0.13
CA ASN A 90 20.79 -16.99 -0.17
C ASN A 90 20.22 -16.90 -1.58
N PHE A 91 20.04 -18.07 -2.20
CA PHE A 91 19.57 -18.23 -3.57
C PHE A 91 18.11 -18.73 -3.65
N SER A 92 17.35 -18.55 -2.58
CA SER A 92 15.96 -19.01 -2.54
C SER A 92 15.06 -18.18 -3.45
N THR A 93 14.06 -18.85 -4.05
CA THR A 93 12.98 -18.19 -4.79
C THR A 93 12.19 -17.24 -3.90
N LYS A 94 12.08 -17.55 -2.60
CA LYS A 94 11.42 -16.70 -1.61
C LYS A 94 12.10 -15.34 -1.48
N LEU A 95 13.44 -15.32 -1.36
CA LEU A 95 14.18 -14.05 -1.28
C LEU A 95 14.04 -13.23 -2.57
N ALA A 96 14.19 -13.87 -3.74
CA ALA A 96 13.99 -13.19 -5.02
C ALA A 96 12.58 -12.58 -5.12
N SER A 97 11.55 -13.31 -4.71
CA SER A 97 10.16 -12.82 -4.72
C SER A 97 9.94 -11.66 -3.75
N ALA A 98 10.55 -11.70 -2.56
CA ALA A 98 10.50 -10.58 -1.62
C ALA A 98 11.16 -9.32 -2.21
N MET A 99 12.32 -9.48 -2.86
CA MET A 99 12.99 -8.37 -3.55
C MET A 99 12.16 -7.84 -4.73
N LEU A 100 11.40 -8.70 -5.43
CA LEU A 100 10.46 -8.29 -6.48
C LEU A 100 9.30 -7.46 -5.92
N GLN A 101 8.71 -7.88 -4.81
CA GLN A 101 7.63 -7.13 -4.15
C GLN A 101 8.10 -5.75 -3.65
N ALA A 102 9.37 -5.66 -3.22
CA ALA A 102 10.00 -4.41 -2.80
C ALA A 102 10.55 -3.56 -3.96
N THR A 103 10.41 -4.00 -5.21
CA THR A 103 10.95 -3.28 -6.38
C THR A 103 9.96 -2.24 -6.89
N LEU A 104 10.46 -1.05 -7.19
CA LEU A 104 9.64 0.05 -7.72
C LEU A 104 9.12 -0.27 -9.14
N PRO A 105 7.90 0.20 -9.51
CA PRO A 105 7.29 -0.11 -10.81
C PRO A 105 8.15 0.28 -12.03
N ASP A 106 8.94 1.33 -11.94
CA ASP A 106 9.84 1.81 -12.99
C ASP A 106 11.03 0.86 -13.26
N GLN A 107 11.35 0.00 -12.29
CA GLN A 107 12.38 -1.03 -12.36
C GLN A 107 11.81 -2.41 -12.74
N LEU A 108 10.49 -2.53 -12.90
CA LEU A 108 9.82 -3.74 -13.36
C LEU A 108 9.63 -3.74 -14.88
N THR A 109 9.39 -4.92 -15.46
CA THR A 109 8.91 -5.00 -16.85
C THR A 109 7.50 -4.43 -16.94
N GLU A 110 7.09 -3.94 -18.12
CA GLU A 110 5.79 -3.30 -18.32
C GLU A 110 4.62 -4.19 -17.86
N VAL A 111 4.69 -5.49 -18.19
CA VAL A 111 3.71 -6.49 -17.80
C VAL A 111 3.66 -6.67 -16.27
N ALA A 112 4.83 -6.74 -15.61
CA ALA A 112 4.92 -6.90 -14.18
C ALA A 112 4.46 -5.65 -13.43
N ALA A 113 4.83 -4.45 -13.90
CA ALA A 113 4.40 -3.17 -13.36
C ALA A 113 2.86 -3.03 -13.43
N ALA A 114 2.27 -3.32 -14.59
CA ALA A 114 0.81 -3.27 -14.77
C ALA A 114 0.04 -4.28 -13.89
N LYS A 115 0.67 -5.41 -13.55
CA LYS A 115 0.10 -6.40 -12.62
C LYS A 115 0.21 -5.92 -11.17
N ALA A 116 1.34 -5.36 -10.78
CA ALA A 116 1.57 -4.83 -9.43
C ALA A 116 0.60 -3.67 -9.09
N LEU A 117 0.38 -2.77 -10.06
CA LEU A 117 -0.57 -1.66 -9.93
C LEU A 117 -2.01 -2.14 -9.73
N ARG A 118 -2.45 -3.14 -10.51
CA ARG A 118 -3.81 -3.70 -10.39
C ARG A 118 -4.05 -4.41 -9.06
N GLY A 119 -3.06 -5.17 -8.58
CA GLY A 119 -3.19 -5.91 -7.31
C GLY A 119 -3.21 -4.99 -6.09
N THR A 120 -2.37 -3.96 -6.06
CA THR A 120 -2.24 -3.08 -4.89
C THR A 120 -3.37 -2.06 -4.79
N SER A 121 -3.82 -1.54 -5.94
CA SER A 121 -4.82 -0.47 -5.99
C SER A 121 -6.20 -0.95 -5.53
N SER A 122 -6.63 -2.16 -5.94
CA SER A 122 -8.01 -2.60 -5.71
C SER A 122 -8.33 -2.87 -4.24
N GLU A 123 -7.46 -3.55 -3.49
CA GLU A 123 -7.77 -3.92 -2.10
C GLU A 123 -7.64 -2.73 -1.13
N VAL A 124 -6.61 -1.90 -1.34
CA VAL A 124 -6.37 -0.71 -0.51
C VAL A 124 -7.45 0.34 -0.73
N LEU A 125 -7.84 0.59 -1.98
CA LEU A 125 -8.92 1.53 -2.29
C LEU A 125 -10.26 1.04 -1.74
N GLN A 126 -10.61 -0.24 -1.92
CA GLN A 126 -11.86 -0.77 -1.38
C GLN A 126 -11.95 -0.67 0.15
N ARG A 127 -10.82 -0.88 0.84
CA ARG A 127 -10.76 -0.69 2.30
C ARG A 127 -10.96 0.78 2.67
N LEU A 128 -10.26 1.69 2.01
CA LEU A 128 -10.40 3.13 2.22
C LEU A 128 -11.81 3.63 1.93
N GLU A 129 -12.44 3.16 0.85
CA GLU A 129 -13.82 3.49 0.49
C GLU A 129 -14.80 3.07 1.59
N ARG A 130 -14.62 1.88 2.18
CA ARG A 130 -15.43 1.41 3.32
C ARG A 130 -15.21 2.24 4.57
N GLU A 131 -13.95 2.54 4.90
CA GLU A 131 -13.60 3.37 6.06
C GLU A 131 -14.17 4.78 5.91
N LEU A 132 -14.09 5.38 4.71
CA LEU A 132 -14.67 6.68 4.40
C LEU A 132 -16.20 6.67 4.50
N ALA A 133 -16.86 5.64 3.96
CA ALA A 133 -18.32 5.52 4.01
C ALA A 133 -18.83 5.41 5.45
N ALA A 134 -18.13 4.66 6.32
CA ALA A 134 -18.46 4.56 7.73
C ALA A 134 -18.35 5.93 8.44
N VAL A 135 -17.22 6.63 8.26
CA VAL A 135 -16.99 7.96 8.86
C VAL A 135 -18.01 9.00 8.37
N GLN A 136 -18.38 8.95 7.09
CA GLN A 136 -19.41 9.84 6.54
C GLN A 136 -20.80 9.56 7.13
N ALA A 137 -21.15 8.29 7.37
CA ALA A 137 -22.42 7.94 8.00
C ALA A 137 -22.48 8.47 9.45
N ASP A 138 -21.41 8.29 10.22
CA ASP A 138 -21.33 8.78 11.60
C ASP A 138 -21.43 10.31 11.68
N THR A 139 -20.73 11.01 10.78
CA THR A 139 -20.81 12.48 10.69
C THR A 139 -22.23 12.96 10.38
N ARG A 140 -22.93 12.31 9.43
CA ARG A 140 -24.30 12.69 9.07
C ARG A 140 -25.29 12.50 10.22
N LEU A 141 -25.20 11.40 10.95
CA LEU A 141 -26.04 11.16 12.13
C LEU A 141 -25.85 12.22 13.21
N LEU A 142 -24.63 12.74 13.37
CA LEU A 142 -24.34 13.85 14.28
C LEU A 142 -24.94 15.17 13.77
N GLU A 143 -24.77 15.47 12.48
CA GLU A 143 -25.31 16.68 11.87
C GLU A 143 -26.85 16.74 11.92
N GLU A 144 -27.54 15.63 11.65
CA GLU A 144 -29.00 15.54 11.68
C GLU A 144 -29.59 15.85 13.06
N ASN A 145 -28.91 15.44 14.13
CA ASN A 145 -29.40 15.60 15.51
C ASN A 145 -28.95 16.93 16.17
N TYR A 146 -27.91 17.58 15.64
CA TYR A 146 -27.33 18.79 16.23
C TYR A 146 -28.29 19.99 16.19
N GLY A 147 -28.98 20.20 15.06
CA GLY A 147 -29.92 21.32 14.89
C GLY A 147 -31.14 21.26 15.83
N PRO A 148 -31.93 20.18 15.79
CA PRO A 148 -33.11 20.03 16.64
C PRO A 148 -32.78 20.05 18.15
N ALA A 149 -31.69 19.41 18.57
CA ALA A 149 -31.29 19.37 19.98
C ALA A 149 -30.91 20.75 20.52
N ASN A 150 -30.17 21.54 19.74
CA ASN A 150 -29.79 22.90 20.12
C ASN A 150 -31.01 23.84 20.18
N LEU A 151 -31.95 23.70 19.23
CA LEU A 151 -33.20 24.46 19.26
C LEU A 151 -34.05 24.10 20.49
N GLN A 152 -34.19 22.82 20.81
CA GLN A 152 -34.92 22.37 21.99
C GLN A 152 -34.28 22.89 23.29
N LEU A 153 -32.95 22.85 23.39
CA LEU A 153 -32.24 23.42 24.54
C LEU A 153 -32.48 24.93 24.66
N ALA A 154 -32.42 25.68 23.55
CA ALA A 154 -32.69 27.11 23.53
C ALA A 154 -34.11 27.42 24.04
N ILE A 155 -35.11 26.64 23.61
CA ILE A 155 -36.50 26.78 24.09
C ILE A 155 -36.58 26.52 25.59
N ILE A 156 -36.03 25.40 26.08
CA ILE A 156 -36.07 25.02 27.50
C ILE A 156 -35.39 26.10 28.36
N LYS A 157 -34.19 26.54 27.97
CA LYS A 157 -33.42 27.56 28.68
C LYS A 157 -34.17 28.89 28.75
N THR A 158 -34.75 29.33 27.62
CA THR A 158 -35.51 30.58 27.55
C THR A 158 -36.75 30.52 28.42
N TYR A 159 -37.46 29.38 28.42
CA TYR A 159 -38.60 29.17 29.32
C TYR A 159 -38.20 29.24 30.79
N ILE A 160 -37.11 28.58 31.17
CA ILE A 160 -36.60 28.63 32.55
C ILE A 160 -36.21 30.06 32.94
N ALA A 161 -35.45 30.76 32.09
CA ALA A 161 -35.01 32.13 32.36
C ALA A 161 -36.21 33.10 32.47
N VAL A 162 -37.01 33.19 31.41
CA VAL A 162 -38.03 34.23 31.25
C VAL A 162 -39.32 33.89 32.00
N THR A 163 -39.76 32.63 31.98
CA THR A 163 -41.07 32.27 32.55
C THR A 163 -40.98 31.88 34.03
N LEU A 164 -39.95 31.13 34.41
CA LEU A 164 -39.81 30.63 35.78
C LEU A 164 -39.00 31.58 36.69
N LEU A 165 -37.84 32.05 36.23
CA LEU A 165 -36.90 32.82 37.07
C LEU A 165 -37.21 34.32 37.14
N GLU A 166 -37.94 34.89 36.19
CA GLU A 166 -38.45 36.28 36.32
C GLU A 166 -39.70 36.37 37.20
N ASN A 167 -40.36 35.25 37.48
CA ASN A 167 -41.53 35.22 38.35
C ASN A 167 -41.11 35.23 39.84
N ALA A 168 -41.17 36.41 40.45
CA ALA A 168 -40.76 36.64 41.84
C ALA A 168 -41.50 35.76 42.87
N ALA A 169 -42.75 35.33 42.59
CA ALA A 169 -43.49 34.45 43.49
C ALA A 169 -42.94 33.01 43.43
N VAL A 170 -42.64 32.52 42.23
CA VAL A 170 -42.03 31.19 42.00
C VAL A 170 -40.64 31.13 42.60
N VAL A 171 -39.80 32.14 42.34
CA VAL A 171 -38.44 32.22 42.89
C VAL A 171 -38.44 32.25 44.41
N ARG A 172 -39.33 33.04 45.04
CA ARG A 172 -39.44 33.12 46.50
C ARG A 172 -39.87 31.79 47.11
N TRP A 173 -40.80 31.08 46.46
CA TRP A 173 -41.23 29.76 46.91
C TRP A 173 -40.12 28.71 46.78
N LEU A 174 -39.40 28.70 45.66
CA LEU A 174 -38.25 27.83 45.42
C LEU A 174 -37.13 28.09 46.43
N ALA A 175 -36.77 29.35 46.67
CA ALA A 175 -35.73 29.71 47.64
C ALA A 175 -36.07 29.25 49.08
N LYS A 176 -37.36 29.25 49.44
CA LYS A 176 -37.81 28.86 50.78
C LYS A 176 -37.95 27.34 50.93
N SER A 177 -38.42 26.65 49.90
CA SER A 177 -38.84 25.24 49.99
C SER A 177 -37.81 24.27 49.40
N GLN A 178 -37.10 24.69 48.35
CA GLN A 178 -36.26 23.86 47.48
C GLN A 178 -35.09 24.68 46.87
N PRO A 179 -34.18 25.23 47.69
CA PRO A 179 -33.09 26.11 47.22
C PRO A 179 -32.16 25.40 46.22
N GLU A 180 -32.03 24.09 46.33
CA GLU A 180 -31.09 23.32 45.52
C GLU A 180 -31.57 23.23 44.07
N TYR A 181 -32.89 23.13 43.88
CA TYR A 181 -33.51 23.16 42.56
C TYR A 181 -33.45 24.56 41.93
N LEU A 182 -33.58 25.62 42.73
CA LEU A 182 -33.41 26.99 42.24
C LEU A 182 -32.02 27.19 41.63
N LEU A 183 -30.99 26.69 42.32
CA LEU A 183 -29.61 26.79 41.86
C LEU A 183 -29.35 25.97 40.59
N GLN A 184 -29.95 24.79 40.46
CA GLN A 184 -29.88 24.01 39.21
C GLN A 184 -30.60 24.70 38.04
N LEU A 185 -31.79 25.27 38.27
CA LEU A 185 -32.53 25.99 37.23
C LEU A 185 -31.78 27.24 36.76
N GLN A 186 -31.15 27.99 37.68
CA GLN A 186 -30.27 29.10 37.33
C GLN A 186 -29.09 28.64 36.46
N ARG A 187 -28.40 27.56 36.85
CA ARG A 187 -27.32 26.98 36.04
C ARG A 187 -27.78 26.57 34.64
N ILE A 188 -28.92 25.88 34.53
CA ILE A 188 -29.47 25.47 33.23
C ILE A 188 -29.81 26.71 32.39
N SER A 189 -30.38 27.74 33.01
CA SER A 189 -30.71 29.02 32.37
C SER A 189 -29.50 29.81 31.85
N GLU A 190 -28.28 29.41 32.19
CA GLU A 190 -27.04 30.08 31.78
C GLU A 190 -26.27 29.31 30.69
N ILE A 191 -26.59 28.04 30.42
CA ILE A 191 -25.90 27.18 29.42
C ILE A 191 -25.91 27.84 28.03
N LYS A 192 -24.77 28.34 27.57
CA LYS A 192 -24.68 29.05 26.27
C LYS A 192 -24.61 28.09 25.09
N ASP A 193 -23.84 27.01 25.22
CA ASP A 193 -23.64 25.99 24.19
C ASP A 193 -23.57 24.61 24.84
N LEU A 194 -24.00 23.57 24.12
CA LEU A 194 -23.67 22.19 24.48
C LEU A 194 -22.15 22.00 24.31
N PRO A 195 -21.45 21.31 25.23
CA PRO A 195 -20.05 21.00 25.05
C PRO A 195 -19.89 20.18 23.76
N ALA A 196 -19.28 20.80 22.76
CA ALA A 196 -18.84 20.11 21.57
C ALA A 196 -17.68 19.20 21.99
N HIS A 197 -17.99 17.97 22.38
CA HIS A 197 -16.97 16.96 22.64
C HIS A 197 -16.30 16.61 21.31
N PHE A 198 -15.15 17.23 21.05
CA PHE A 198 -14.21 16.82 20.01
C PHE A 198 -12.92 16.37 20.69
N SER A 199 -12.76 15.06 20.86
CA SER A 199 -11.48 14.37 21.11
C SER A 199 -11.59 12.96 20.57
#